data_AF-X6J3L6-F1
#
_entry.id   AF-X6J3L6-F1
#
_cell.length_a   1.000
_cell.length_b   1.000
_cell.length_c   1.000
_cell.angle_alpha   90.00
_cell.angle_beta   90.00
_cell.angle_gamma   90.00
#
_symmetry.space_group_name_H-M   'P 1'
#
loop_
_entity.id
_entity.type
_entity.pdbx_description
1 polymer ?
#
loop_
_entity_poly.entity_id
_entity_poly.type
_entity_poly.pdbx_seq_one_letter_code
_entity_poly.pdbx_strand_id
1 'polypeptide(L)'
;MSITDSEKDEIEKSSAPLMEHLIELRRRLIWSIGGFFVAFLVCFFFAKKLFNLLVVPFKWATQWAGLDPHKVELIYTAPQEFFFTQVKLAMFGGMVIAFPLIATQIYKFIAPGLYKNERNAFLPFLIASPILFLMGASLVYFFFTPMVMWFFLAMQQAGTDDQVQISLLPKVSEYLSLIMTLIFSFGLVFQLPVVTSLMTRVGMLSSKALAEKRKWAIVIAFVVAAVLTPPDPMSQIGLAIPTILLYEVSIWAARLIERDQVKQKLAREKQEAAEAVAEKAADASSKQARS
;
A
#
# COMPACT_ATOMS: atom_id res chain seq x y z
N MET A 1 22.13 46.00 11.87
CA MET A 1 22.63 44.68 12.31
C MET A 1 23.14 43.98 11.05
N SER A 2 24.43 44.10 10.78
CA SER A 2 25.06 43.52 9.58
C SER A 2 25.27 42.03 9.86
N ILE A 3 24.59 41.19 9.10
CA ILE A 3 24.86 39.74 9.07
C ILE A 3 26.36 39.59 8.81
N THR A 4 27.07 38.92 9.72
CA THR A 4 28.52 38.72 9.57
C THR A 4 28.79 37.77 8.40
N ASP A 5 29.92 37.91 7.70
CA ASP A 5 30.23 37.03 6.56
C ASP A 5 30.22 35.52 6.96
N SER A 6 30.47 35.22 8.24
CA SER A 6 30.32 33.87 8.81
C SER A 6 28.88 33.33 8.80
N GLU A 7 27.87 34.18 9.03
CA GLU A 7 26.45 33.77 9.01
C GLU A 7 25.98 33.57 7.56
N LYS A 8 26.51 34.33 6.59
CA LYS A 8 26.25 34.11 5.16
C LYS A 8 26.86 32.80 4.66
N ASP A 9 28.09 32.49 5.06
CA ASP A 9 28.78 31.25 4.69
C ASP A 9 28.08 30.01 5.27
N GLU A 10 27.55 30.09 6.50
CA GLU A 10 26.74 29.00 7.09
C GLU A 10 25.39 28.82 6.38
N ILE A 11 24.74 29.92 5.97
CA ILE A 11 23.48 29.88 5.21
C ILE A 11 23.70 29.32 3.79
N GLU A 12 24.78 29.71 3.10
CA GLU A 12 25.12 29.17 1.77
C GLU A 12 25.45 27.68 1.83
N LYS A 13 26.17 27.24 2.87
CA LYS A 13 26.53 25.83 3.08
C LYS A 13 25.34 24.95 3.46
N SER A 14 24.31 25.51 4.09
CA SER A 14 23.02 24.84 4.36
C SER A 14 22.08 24.87 3.14
N SER A 15 22.16 25.91 2.30
CA SER A 15 21.33 26.07 1.11
C SER A 15 21.77 25.18 -0.06
N ALA A 16 23.08 24.97 -0.26
CA ALA A 16 23.61 24.07 -1.28
C ALA A 16 23.03 22.63 -1.24
N PRO A 17 23.03 21.91 -0.09
CA PRO A 17 22.48 20.56 -0.01
C PRO A 17 20.95 20.51 -0.15
N LEU A 18 20.22 21.54 0.26
CA LEU A 18 18.77 21.63 0.06
C LEU A 18 18.42 21.87 -1.41
N MET A 19 19.17 22.73 -2.10
CA MET A 19 18.99 22.99 -3.53
C MET A 19 19.28 21.74 -4.37
N GLU A 20 20.31 20.97 -4.02
CA GLU A 20 20.59 19.68 -4.66
C GLU A 20 19.45 18.67 -4.47
N HIS A 21 18.89 18.57 -3.26
CA HIS A 21 17.76 17.68 -2.98
C HIS A 21 16.48 18.08 -3.73
N LEU A 22 16.21 19.39 -3.86
CA LEU A 22 15.07 19.90 -4.63
C LEU A 22 15.23 19.67 -6.14
N ILE A 23 16.45 19.80 -6.67
CA ILE A 23 16.74 19.50 -8.09
C ILE A 23 16.53 18.00 -8.36
N GLU A 24 16.95 17.14 -7.43
CA GLU A 24 16.67 15.70 -7.54
C GLU A 24 15.16 15.43 -7.50
N LEU A 25 14.42 15.98 -6.54
CA LEU A 25 12.96 15.82 -6.44
C LEU A 25 12.26 16.18 -7.75
N ARG A 26 12.58 17.35 -8.32
CA ARG A 26 11.99 17.82 -9.59
C ARG A 26 12.25 16.83 -10.72
N ARG A 27 13.49 16.38 -10.87
CA ARG A 27 13.85 15.43 -11.93
C ARG A 27 13.08 14.12 -11.77
N ARG A 28 13.02 13.57 -10.55
CA ARG A 28 12.29 12.33 -10.25
C ARG A 28 10.81 12.48 -10.52
N LEU A 29 10.22 13.60 -10.12
CA LEU A 29 8.81 13.91 -10.34
C LEU A 29 8.45 13.97 -11.82
N ILE A 30 9.29 14.59 -12.66
CA ILE A 30 9.08 14.65 -14.12
C ILE A 30 9.05 13.24 -14.73
N TRP A 31 9.99 12.36 -14.33
CA TRP A 31 10.01 10.98 -14.81
C TRP A 31 8.79 10.18 -14.33
N SER A 32 8.35 10.38 -13.09
CA SER A 32 7.14 9.75 -12.53
C SER A 32 5.88 10.20 -13.27
N ILE A 33 5.72 11.51 -13.49
CA ILE A 33 4.58 12.09 -14.21
C ILE A 33 4.58 11.65 -15.68
N GLY A 34 5.74 11.69 -16.35
CA GLY A 34 5.87 11.25 -17.73
C GLY A 34 5.53 9.77 -17.90
N GLY A 35 6.07 8.91 -17.03
CA GLY A 35 5.75 7.48 -17.02
C GLY A 35 4.26 7.20 -16.74
N PHE A 36 3.69 7.90 -15.76
CA PHE A 36 2.25 7.84 -15.49
C PHE A 36 1.41 8.28 -16.69
N PHE A 37 1.78 9.37 -17.37
CA PHE A 37 1.03 9.89 -18.51
C PHE A 37 1.05 8.91 -19.70
N VAL A 38 2.20 8.29 -19.97
CA VAL A 38 2.29 7.23 -21.00
C VAL A 38 1.41 6.04 -20.63
N ALA A 39 1.48 5.56 -19.38
CA ALA A 39 0.63 4.46 -18.91
C ALA A 39 -0.86 4.80 -18.96
N PHE A 40 -1.23 6.04 -18.61
CA PHE A 40 -2.58 6.56 -18.72
C PHE A 40 -3.09 6.51 -20.17
N LEU A 41 -2.32 6.99 -21.14
CA LEU A 41 -2.73 6.97 -22.56
C LEU A 41 -2.95 5.53 -23.07
N VAL A 42 -2.08 4.60 -22.67
CA VAL A 42 -2.25 3.18 -23.00
C VAL A 42 -3.53 2.62 -22.38
N CYS A 43 -3.76 2.87 -21.09
CA CYS A 43 -4.99 2.43 -20.40
C CYS A 43 -6.24 3.08 -20.98
N PHE A 44 -6.16 4.34 -21.43
CA PHE A 44 -7.27 5.06 -22.06
C PHE A 44 -7.67 4.40 -23.38
N PHE A 45 -6.71 4.04 -24.22
CA PHE A 45 -6.97 3.29 -25.45
C PHE A 45 -7.68 1.95 -25.18
N PHE A 46 -7.36 1.28 -24.08
CA PHE A 46 -7.97 0.01 -23.67
C PHE A 46 -9.12 0.15 -22.67
N ALA A 47 -9.62 1.36 -22.39
CA ALA A 47 -10.56 1.62 -21.29
C ALA A 47 -11.82 0.75 -21.34
N LYS A 48 -12.40 0.52 -22.52
CA LYS A 48 -13.56 -0.37 -22.69
C LYS A 48 -13.27 -1.82 -22.30
N LYS A 49 -12.07 -2.32 -22.62
CA LYS A 49 -11.65 -3.68 -22.24
C LYS A 49 -11.41 -3.79 -20.73
N LEU A 50 -10.75 -2.79 -20.14
CA LEU A 50 -10.60 -2.71 -18.68
C LEU A 50 -11.97 -2.65 -17.99
N PHE A 51 -12.91 -1.87 -18.52
CA PHE A 51 -14.25 -1.78 -17.96
C PHE A 51 -14.93 -3.15 -17.93
N ASN A 52 -14.92 -3.87 -19.04
CA ASN A 52 -15.49 -5.21 -19.12
C ASN A 52 -14.82 -6.19 -18.15
N LEU A 53 -13.51 -6.05 -17.93
CA LEU A 53 -12.78 -6.82 -16.92
C LEU A 53 -13.30 -6.52 -15.51
N LEU A 54 -13.47 -5.25 -15.16
CA LEU A 54 -13.96 -4.83 -13.84
C LEU A 54 -15.42 -5.23 -13.59
N VAL A 55 -16.23 -5.45 -14.63
CA VAL A 55 -17.62 -5.90 -14.52
C VAL A 55 -17.75 -7.42 -14.29
N VAL A 56 -16.72 -8.22 -14.60
CA VAL A 56 -16.78 -9.69 -14.42
C VAL A 56 -17.20 -10.13 -13.02
N PRO A 57 -16.66 -9.57 -11.92
CA PRO A 57 -17.07 -9.98 -10.58
C PRO A 57 -18.54 -9.67 -10.26
N PHE A 58 -19.12 -8.65 -10.90
CA PHE A 58 -20.54 -8.40 -10.76
C PHE A 58 -21.36 -9.51 -11.42
N LYS A 59 -20.92 -10.04 -12.57
CA LYS A 59 -21.57 -11.21 -13.19
C LYS A 59 -21.52 -12.43 -12.27
N TRP A 60 -20.40 -12.67 -11.58
CA TRP A 60 -20.35 -13.75 -10.58
C TRP A 60 -21.35 -13.53 -9.45
N ALA A 61 -21.45 -12.31 -8.92
CA ALA A 61 -22.44 -11.98 -7.89
C ALA A 61 -23.89 -12.23 -8.35
N THR A 62 -24.22 -11.92 -9.61
CA THR A 62 -25.55 -12.20 -10.16
C THR A 62 -25.86 -13.68 -10.23
N GLN A 63 -24.88 -14.50 -10.62
CA GLN A 63 -25.00 -15.95 -10.62
C GLN A 63 -25.19 -16.49 -9.20
N TRP A 64 -24.46 -15.96 -8.22
CA TRP A 64 -24.58 -16.35 -6.80
C TRP A 64 -25.93 -15.95 -6.19
N ALA A 65 -26.57 -14.90 -6.71
CA ALA A 65 -27.90 -14.46 -6.31
C ALA A 65 -29.03 -15.23 -7.01
N GLY A 66 -28.71 -16.16 -7.92
CA GLY A 66 -29.71 -16.89 -8.71
C GLY A 66 -30.43 -16.01 -9.74
N LEU A 67 -29.88 -14.84 -10.04
CA LEU A 67 -30.41 -13.90 -11.03
C LEU A 67 -29.79 -14.19 -12.40
N ASP A 68 -30.56 -13.94 -13.46
CA ASP A 68 -30.07 -14.07 -14.82
C ASP A 68 -28.93 -13.06 -15.07
N PRO A 69 -27.70 -13.52 -15.38
CA PRO A 69 -26.54 -12.64 -15.59
C PRO A 69 -26.73 -11.65 -16.73
N HIS A 70 -27.70 -11.89 -17.62
CA HIS A 70 -28.03 -11.00 -18.74
C HIS A 70 -29.00 -9.89 -18.38
N LYS A 71 -29.65 -9.93 -17.21
CA LYS A 71 -30.62 -8.91 -16.77
C LYS A 71 -30.02 -7.75 -15.98
N VAL A 72 -28.72 -7.83 -15.67
CA VAL A 72 -28.05 -6.80 -14.88
C VAL A 72 -27.40 -5.79 -15.80
N GLU A 73 -28.19 -4.76 -16.10
CA GLU A 73 -27.79 -3.66 -16.95
C GLU A 73 -27.17 -2.53 -16.09
N LEU A 74 -25.99 -2.06 -16.50
CA LEU A 74 -25.39 -0.84 -15.95
C LEU A 74 -25.82 0.34 -16.80
N ILE A 75 -26.49 1.30 -16.18
CA ILE A 75 -27.01 2.49 -16.88
C ILE A 75 -26.07 3.68 -16.67
N TYR A 76 -26.07 4.61 -17.61
CA TYR A 76 -25.52 5.95 -17.39
C TYR A 76 -26.67 6.95 -17.55
N THR A 77 -26.67 7.97 -16.70
CA THR A 77 -27.76 8.94 -16.61
C THR A 77 -27.47 10.24 -17.35
N ALA A 78 -26.20 10.50 -17.68
CA ALA A 78 -25.80 11.64 -18.48
C ALA A 78 -24.86 11.23 -19.62
N PRO A 79 -24.92 11.89 -20.79
CA PRO A 79 -24.11 11.51 -21.96
C PRO A 79 -22.60 11.63 -21.69
N GLN A 80 -22.17 12.63 -20.92
CA GLN A 80 -20.76 12.81 -20.55
C GLN A 80 -20.26 11.81 -19.48
N GLU A 81 -21.18 11.16 -18.75
CA GLU A 81 -20.84 10.28 -17.64
C GLU A 81 -19.91 9.14 -18.09
N PHE A 82 -20.21 8.54 -19.24
CA PHE A 82 -19.44 7.41 -19.76
C PHE A 82 -18.01 7.82 -20.17
N PHE A 83 -17.84 9.03 -20.72
CA PHE A 83 -16.52 9.57 -21.08
C PHE A 83 -15.66 9.80 -19.84
N PHE A 84 -16.17 10.53 -18.84
CA PHE A 84 -15.42 10.77 -17.59
C PHE A 84 -15.11 9.49 -16.85
N THR A 85 -16.00 8.50 -16.94
CA THR A 85 -15.78 7.18 -16.36
C THR A 85 -14.60 6.44 -17.02
N GLN A 86 -14.47 6.50 -18.34
CA GLN A 86 -13.31 5.94 -19.05
C GLN A 86 -12.02 6.68 -18.68
N VAL A 87 -12.06 8.01 -18.55
CA VAL A 87 -10.89 8.79 -18.10
C VAL A 87 -10.46 8.38 -16.70
N LYS A 88 -11.39 8.29 -15.74
CA LYS A 88 -11.10 7.83 -14.37
C LYS A 88 -10.50 6.42 -14.35
N LEU A 89 -11.08 5.49 -15.11
CA LEU A 89 -10.58 4.13 -15.23
C LEU A 89 -9.16 4.08 -15.82
N ALA A 90 -8.90 4.88 -16.84
CA ALA A 90 -7.58 4.98 -17.45
C ALA A 90 -6.55 5.59 -16.51
N MET A 91 -6.93 6.62 -15.73
CA MET A 91 -6.06 7.21 -14.70
C MET A 91 -5.73 6.19 -13.62
N PHE A 92 -6.73 5.44 -13.16
CA PHE A 92 -6.55 4.39 -12.17
C PHE A 92 -5.64 3.26 -12.69
N GLY A 93 -5.96 2.69 -13.86
CA GLY A 93 -5.13 1.66 -14.48
C GLY A 93 -3.71 2.15 -14.79
N GLY A 94 -3.58 3.39 -15.27
CA GLY A 94 -2.29 4.05 -15.51
C GLY A 94 -1.48 4.19 -14.23
N MET A 95 -2.10 4.53 -13.10
CA MET A 95 -1.44 4.60 -11.79
C MET A 95 -0.94 3.24 -11.35
N VAL A 96 -1.74 2.18 -11.52
CA VAL A 96 -1.36 0.81 -11.15
C VAL A 96 -0.18 0.32 -12.00
N ILE A 97 -0.21 0.55 -13.31
CA ILE A 97 0.89 0.16 -14.21
C ILE A 97 2.15 1.00 -13.96
N ALA A 98 2.00 2.30 -13.70
CA ALA A 98 3.12 3.20 -13.42
C ALA A 98 3.68 3.03 -12.00
N PHE A 99 3.00 2.32 -11.11
CA PHE A 99 3.39 2.16 -9.71
C PHE A 99 4.84 1.68 -9.51
N PRO A 100 5.35 0.64 -10.21
CA PRO A 100 6.73 0.20 -10.03
C PRO A 100 7.75 1.27 -10.41
N LEU A 101 7.46 2.05 -11.46
CA LEU A 101 8.29 3.17 -11.88
C LEU A 101 8.26 4.27 -10.81
N ILE A 102 7.07 4.67 -10.36
CA ILE A 102 6.88 5.71 -9.33
C ILE A 102 7.58 5.29 -8.02
N ALA A 103 7.37 4.06 -7.56
CA ALA A 103 8.01 3.50 -6.37
C ALA A 103 9.54 3.49 -6.48
N THR A 104 10.08 3.16 -7.66
CA THR A 104 11.53 3.21 -7.90
C THR A 104 12.07 4.64 -7.86
N GLN A 105 11.34 5.64 -8.39
CA GLN A 105 11.77 7.03 -8.31
C GLN A 105 11.71 7.57 -6.86
N ILE A 106 10.66 7.20 -6.11
CA ILE A 106 10.54 7.54 -4.68
C ILE A 106 11.71 6.92 -3.90
N TYR A 107 12.02 5.63 -4.13
CA TYR A 107 13.18 4.99 -3.51
C TYR A 107 14.49 5.72 -3.83
N LYS A 108 14.72 6.07 -5.10
CA LYS A 108 15.94 6.78 -5.52
C LYS A 108 16.06 8.15 -4.87
N PHE A 109 14.95 8.79 -4.52
CA PHE A 109 14.92 10.07 -3.81
C PHE A 109 15.18 9.92 -2.30
N ILE A 110 14.68 8.85 -1.67
CA ILE A 110 14.86 8.59 -0.23
C ILE A 110 16.23 7.98 0.08
N ALA A 111 16.74 7.11 -0.80
CA ALA A 111 17.98 6.35 -0.59
C ALA A 111 19.23 7.20 -0.27
N PRO A 112 19.44 8.41 -0.83
CA PRO A 112 20.55 9.28 -0.45
C PRO A 112 20.49 9.78 1.00
N GLY A 113 19.30 9.92 1.57
CA GLY A 113 19.10 10.34 2.97
C GLY A 113 19.23 9.23 4.00
N LEU A 114 19.55 8.00 3.56
CA LEU A 114 19.52 6.79 4.37
C LEU A 114 20.93 6.25 4.62
N TYR A 115 21.23 5.73 5.82
CA TYR A 115 22.56 5.18 6.11
C TYR A 115 22.84 3.95 5.23
N LYS A 116 24.12 3.71 4.86
CA LYS A 116 24.52 2.59 3.96
C LYS A 116 23.98 1.22 4.41
N ASN A 117 23.87 0.99 5.73
CA ASN A 117 23.32 -0.24 6.31
C ASN A 117 21.78 -0.32 6.21
N GLU A 118 21.08 0.80 6.12
CA GLU A 118 19.62 0.88 5.99
C GLU A 118 19.18 0.71 4.52
N ARG A 119 20.00 1.12 3.55
CA ARG A 119 19.69 0.98 2.12
C ARG A 119 19.42 -0.47 1.70
N ASN A 120 20.16 -1.42 2.25
CA ASN A 120 19.96 -2.86 1.99
C ASN A 120 18.73 -3.42 2.70
N ALA A 121 18.28 -2.79 3.79
CA ALA A 121 17.04 -3.16 4.46
C ALA A 121 15.82 -2.78 3.61
N PHE A 122 15.88 -1.68 2.85
CA PHE A 122 14.78 -1.16 2.03
C PHE A 122 14.53 -1.94 0.72
N LEU A 123 15.57 -2.50 0.12
CA LEU A 123 15.49 -3.18 -1.18
C LEU A 123 14.45 -4.32 -1.24
N PRO A 124 14.38 -5.28 -0.28
CA PRO A 124 13.36 -6.33 -0.32
C PRO A 124 11.93 -5.78 -0.19
N PHE A 125 11.73 -4.68 0.55
CA PHE A 125 10.41 -4.06 0.69
C PHE A 125 9.95 -3.37 -0.59
N LEU A 126 10.88 -2.82 -1.38
CA LEU A 126 10.54 -2.24 -2.68
C LEU A 126 9.99 -3.28 -3.66
N ILE A 127 10.42 -4.53 -3.56
CA ILE A 127 9.91 -5.65 -4.36
C ILE A 127 8.64 -6.24 -3.73
N ALA A 128 8.59 -6.36 -2.40
CA ALA A 128 7.41 -6.86 -1.69
C ALA A 128 6.18 -5.96 -1.87
N SER A 129 6.38 -4.63 -1.92
CA SER A 129 5.29 -3.66 -2.00
C SER A 129 4.38 -3.83 -3.23
N PRO A 130 4.89 -3.90 -4.47
CA PRO A 130 4.06 -4.22 -5.65
C PRO A 130 3.35 -5.57 -5.56
N ILE A 131 4.03 -6.60 -5.03
CA ILE A 131 3.45 -7.95 -4.90
C ILE A 131 2.29 -7.93 -3.90
N LEU A 132 2.47 -7.32 -2.73
CA LEU A 132 1.43 -7.19 -1.73
C LEU A 132 0.28 -6.30 -2.21
N PHE A 133 0.57 -5.23 -2.97
CA PHE A 133 -0.46 -4.40 -3.58
C PHE A 133 -1.32 -5.20 -4.55
N LEU A 134 -0.69 -5.98 -5.44
CA LEU A 134 -1.39 -6.84 -6.40
C LEU A 134 -2.17 -7.96 -5.70
N MET A 135 -1.64 -8.51 -4.61
CA MET A 135 -2.34 -9.49 -3.78
C MET A 135 -3.59 -8.89 -3.14
N GLY A 136 -3.50 -7.66 -2.61
CA GLY A 136 -4.65 -6.91 -2.08
C GLY A 136 -5.68 -6.59 -3.15
N ALA A 137 -5.23 -6.11 -4.32
CA ALA A 137 -6.10 -5.86 -5.47
C ALA A 137 -6.82 -7.14 -5.95
N SER A 138 -6.11 -8.27 -5.96
CA SER A 138 -6.67 -9.57 -6.31
C SER A 138 -7.71 -10.04 -5.31
N LEU A 139 -7.44 -9.89 -4.00
CA LEU A 139 -8.41 -10.21 -2.95
C LEU A 139 -9.71 -9.40 -3.13
N VAL A 140 -9.59 -8.11 -3.47
CA VAL A 140 -10.78 -7.30 -3.73
C VAL A 140 -11.53 -7.80 -4.96
N TYR A 141 -10.82 -7.94 -6.08
CA TYR A 141 -11.45 -8.30 -7.35
C TYR A 141 -12.15 -9.66 -7.29
N PHE A 142 -11.50 -10.69 -6.73
CA PHE A 142 -12.01 -12.06 -6.74
C PHE A 142 -12.96 -12.39 -5.59
N PHE A 143 -12.81 -11.76 -4.43
CA PHE A 143 -13.58 -12.11 -3.24
C PHE A 143 -14.48 -10.97 -2.77
N PHE A 144 -13.92 -9.77 -2.62
CA PHE A 144 -14.63 -8.67 -1.99
C PHE A 144 -15.73 -8.07 -2.87
N THR A 145 -15.40 -7.73 -4.11
CA THR A 145 -16.35 -7.17 -5.08
C THR A 145 -17.56 -8.10 -5.29
N PRO A 146 -17.40 -9.40 -5.59
CA PRO A 146 -18.58 -10.25 -5.79
C PRO A 146 -19.39 -10.42 -4.51
N MET A 147 -18.76 -10.47 -3.33
CA MET A 147 -19.47 -10.53 -2.05
C MET A 147 -20.32 -9.29 -1.77
N VAL A 148 -19.75 -8.08 -1.94
CA VAL A 148 -20.47 -6.82 -1.75
C VAL A 148 -21.61 -6.66 -2.77
N MET A 149 -21.36 -6.98 -4.04
CA MET A 149 -22.41 -6.91 -5.05
C MET A 149 -23.51 -7.94 -4.82
N TRP A 150 -23.17 -9.15 -4.37
CA TRP A 150 -24.16 -10.17 -4.01
C TRP A 150 -25.03 -9.70 -2.85
N PHE A 151 -24.44 -9.07 -1.84
CA PHE A 151 -25.19 -8.48 -0.73
C PHE A 151 -26.21 -7.43 -1.22
N PHE A 152 -25.80 -6.50 -2.09
CA PHE A 152 -26.72 -5.50 -2.63
C PHE A 152 -27.83 -6.11 -3.50
N LEU A 153 -27.53 -7.15 -4.27
CA LEU A 153 -28.54 -7.88 -5.05
C LEU A 153 -29.52 -8.64 -4.15
N ALA A 154 -29.04 -9.23 -3.05
CA ALA A 154 -29.87 -9.94 -2.08
C ALA A 154 -30.87 -9.04 -1.33
N MET A 155 -30.65 -7.73 -1.32
CA MET A 155 -31.57 -6.75 -0.74
C MET A 155 -32.73 -6.35 -1.67
N GLN A 156 -32.73 -6.80 -2.93
CA GLN A 156 -33.82 -6.50 -3.86
C GLN A 156 -35.13 -7.11 -3.37
N GLN A 157 -36.22 -6.37 -3.53
CA GLN A 157 -37.56 -6.84 -3.19
C GLN A 157 -38.32 -7.16 -4.46
N ALA A 158 -38.68 -8.44 -4.62
CA ALA A 158 -39.63 -8.87 -5.63
C ALA A 158 -41.01 -8.35 -5.23
N GLY A 159 -41.60 -7.48 -6.03
CA GLY A 159 -42.97 -7.01 -5.78
C GLY A 159 -43.95 -8.16 -5.96
N THR A 160 -44.61 -8.59 -4.89
CA THR A 160 -45.91 -9.28 -4.94
C THR A 160 -47.03 -8.24 -5.01
N ASP A 161 -48.27 -8.65 -5.33
CA ASP A 161 -49.41 -7.75 -5.63
C ASP A 161 -49.69 -6.62 -4.60
N ASP A 162 -49.17 -6.71 -3.38
CA ASP A 162 -49.29 -5.71 -2.30
C ASP A 162 -47.97 -5.00 -1.91
N GLN A 163 -46.85 -5.25 -2.62
CA GLN A 163 -45.53 -4.70 -2.28
C GLN A 163 -44.87 -3.97 -3.45
N VAL A 164 -44.22 -2.84 -3.14
CA VAL A 164 -43.46 -2.05 -4.13
C VAL A 164 -42.23 -2.84 -4.59
N GLN A 165 -42.09 -3.03 -5.91
CA GLN A 165 -40.90 -3.66 -6.49
C GLN A 165 -39.68 -2.74 -6.34
N ILE A 166 -38.62 -3.23 -5.69
CA ILE A 166 -37.34 -2.52 -5.55
C ILE A 166 -36.27 -3.29 -6.30
N SER A 167 -35.80 -2.71 -7.41
CA SER A 167 -34.73 -3.28 -8.24
C SER A 167 -33.45 -2.45 -8.17
N LEU A 168 -32.30 -3.14 -8.21
CA LEU A 168 -31.00 -2.50 -8.24
C LEU A 168 -30.63 -2.19 -9.71
N LEU A 169 -30.53 -0.90 -10.02
CA LEU A 169 -30.05 -0.39 -11.31
C LEU A 169 -28.78 0.42 -11.08
N PRO A 170 -27.60 -0.21 -11.06
CA PRO A 170 -26.37 0.48 -10.72
C PRO A 170 -25.94 1.40 -11.87
N LYS A 171 -25.49 2.61 -11.53
CA LYS A 171 -24.84 3.49 -12.51
C LYS A 171 -23.44 3.00 -12.82
N VAL A 172 -23.02 3.12 -14.08
CA VAL A 172 -21.66 2.76 -14.52
C VAL A 172 -20.61 3.50 -13.69
N SER A 173 -20.80 4.81 -13.50
CA SER A 173 -19.84 5.67 -12.80
C SER A 173 -19.70 5.33 -11.31
N GLU A 174 -20.81 5.07 -10.63
CA GLU A 174 -20.84 4.70 -9.20
C GLU A 174 -20.22 3.32 -8.99
N TYR A 175 -20.59 2.34 -9.81
CA TYR A 175 -20.04 0.99 -9.77
C TYR A 175 -18.52 0.98 -9.92
N LEU A 176 -18.01 1.66 -10.95
CA LEU A 176 -16.57 1.74 -11.16
C LEU A 176 -15.87 2.53 -10.06
N SER A 177 -16.44 3.64 -9.60
CA SER A 177 -15.83 4.45 -8.55
C SER A 177 -15.72 3.65 -7.25
N LEU A 178 -16.75 2.87 -6.91
CA LEU A 178 -16.74 1.97 -5.76
C LEU A 178 -15.62 0.93 -5.89
N ILE A 179 -15.56 0.18 -6.99
CA ILE A 179 -14.56 -0.88 -7.16
C ILE A 179 -13.14 -0.34 -7.22
N MET A 180 -12.91 0.75 -7.96
CA MET A 180 -11.58 1.36 -8.03
C MET A 180 -11.13 1.88 -6.66
N THR A 181 -12.05 2.49 -5.89
CA THR A 181 -11.76 2.94 -4.52
C THR A 181 -11.44 1.77 -3.61
N LEU A 182 -12.20 0.67 -3.69
CA LEU A 182 -11.94 -0.53 -2.91
C LEU A 182 -10.59 -1.16 -3.27
N ILE A 183 -10.30 -1.37 -4.56
CA ILE A 183 -9.02 -1.94 -5.02
C ILE A 183 -7.86 -1.06 -4.54
N PHE A 184 -7.96 0.26 -4.70
CA PHE A 184 -6.93 1.19 -4.26
C PHE A 184 -6.73 1.12 -2.73
N SER A 185 -7.82 1.21 -1.98
CA SER A 185 -7.84 1.23 -0.52
C SER A 185 -7.26 -0.05 0.07
N PHE A 186 -7.68 -1.21 -0.42
CA PHE A 186 -7.11 -2.48 0.00
C PHE A 186 -5.65 -2.62 -0.44
N GLY A 187 -5.31 -2.18 -1.65
CA GLY A 187 -3.92 -2.15 -2.10
C GLY A 187 -3.01 -1.35 -1.17
N LEU A 188 -3.50 -0.20 -0.66
CA LEU A 188 -2.81 0.61 0.36
C LEU A 188 -2.79 -0.07 1.74
N VAL A 189 -3.89 -0.68 2.17
CA VAL A 189 -3.94 -1.42 3.44
C VAL A 189 -2.97 -2.60 3.44
N PHE A 190 -2.79 -3.27 2.30
CA PHE A 190 -1.77 -4.32 2.13
C PHE A 190 -0.33 -3.79 2.19
N GLN A 191 -0.12 -2.46 2.17
CA GLN A 191 1.20 -1.87 2.47
C GLN A 191 1.45 -1.74 3.98
N LEU A 192 0.45 -1.88 4.85
CA LEU A 192 0.65 -1.80 6.30
C LEU A 192 1.74 -2.75 6.79
N PRO A 193 1.75 -4.05 6.44
CA PRO A 193 2.82 -4.96 6.86
C PRO A 193 4.19 -4.52 6.36
N VAL A 194 4.29 -4.02 5.13
CA VAL A 194 5.56 -3.55 4.54
C VAL A 194 6.09 -2.36 5.34
N VAL A 195 5.23 -1.36 5.55
CA VAL A 195 5.57 -0.09 6.19
C VAL A 195 5.92 -0.29 7.66
N THR A 196 5.14 -1.06 8.42
CA THR A 196 5.45 -1.33 9.84
C THR A 196 6.71 -2.17 9.99
N SER A 197 6.91 -3.18 9.14
CA SER A 197 8.11 -4.02 9.16
C SER A 197 9.37 -3.20 8.89
N LEU A 198 9.28 -2.28 7.92
CA LEU A 198 10.36 -1.36 7.59
C LEU A 198 10.68 -0.43 8.76
N MET A 199 9.66 0.21 9.35
CA MET A 199 9.83 1.07 10.52
C MET A 199 10.42 0.33 11.71
N THR A 200 10.01 -0.91 11.95
CA THR A 200 10.60 -1.76 13.00
C THR A 200 12.04 -2.13 12.69
N ARG A 201 12.38 -2.41 11.43
CA ARG A 201 13.75 -2.74 11.04
C ARG A 201 14.71 -1.56 11.22
N VAL A 202 14.25 -0.33 11.03
CA VAL A 202 15.01 0.91 11.27
C VAL A 202 15.00 1.30 12.77
N GLY A 203 14.19 0.63 13.60
CA GLY A 203 14.14 0.87 15.05
C GLY A 203 13.23 2.04 15.46
N MET A 204 12.45 2.62 14.53
CA MET A 204 11.48 3.68 14.82
C MET A 204 10.22 3.15 15.54
N LEU A 205 9.93 1.86 15.39
CA LEU A 205 8.70 1.24 15.88
C LEU A 205 8.98 -0.12 16.53
N SER A 206 8.35 -0.40 17.67
CA SER A 206 8.47 -1.71 18.32
C SER A 206 7.19 -2.54 18.21
N SER A 207 7.33 -3.86 18.25
CA SER A 207 6.20 -4.79 18.26
C SER A 207 5.33 -4.62 19.51
N LYS A 208 5.92 -4.19 20.63
CA LYS A 208 5.20 -3.83 21.86
C LYS A 208 4.35 -2.59 21.65
N ALA A 209 4.90 -1.52 21.08
CA ALA A 209 4.16 -0.29 20.80
C ALA A 209 2.97 -0.55 19.85
N LEU A 210 3.18 -1.35 18.80
CA LEU A 210 2.10 -1.76 17.90
C LEU A 210 1.01 -2.58 18.62
N ALA A 211 1.41 -3.48 19.52
CA ALA A 211 0.48 -4.29 20.30
C ALA A 211 -0.34 -3.47 21.30
N GLU A 212 0.25 -2.46 21.93
CA GLU A 212 -0.48 -1.55 22.84
C GLU A 212 -1.54 -0.72 22.10
N LYS A 213 -1.29 -0.37 20.84
CA LYS A 213 -2.20 0.44 20.01
C LYS A 213 -3.25 -0.36 19.23
N ARG A 214 -3.45 -1.65 19.52
CA ARG A 214 -4.48 -2.51 18.87
C ARG A 214 -5.88 -1.89 18.86
N LYS A 215 -6.32 -1.34 20.00
CA LYS A 215 -7.65 -0.72 20.13
C LYS A 215 -7.80 0.48 19.18
N TRP A 216 -6.74 1.28 19.05
CA TRP A 216 -6.71 2.43 18.13
C TRP A 216 -6.69 1.98 16.67
N ALA A 217 -5.93 0.94 16.33
CA ALA A 217 -5.90 0.39 14.98
C ALA A 217 -7.28 -0.12 14.52
N ILE A 218 -8.05 -0.76 15.42
CA ILE A 218 -9.43 -1.19 15.14
C ILE A 218 -10.32 0.02 14.83
N VAL A 219 -10.28 1.06 15.67
CA VAL A 219 -11.10 2.27 15.46
C VAL A 219 -10.72 2.95 14.15
N ILE A 220 -9.42 3.12 13.88
CA ILE A 220 -8.94 3.72 12.63
C ILE A 220 -9.38 2.89 11.42
N ALA A 221 -9.33 1.56 11.50
CA ALA A 221 -9.78 0.68 10.42
C ALA A 221 -11.26 0.89 10.09
N PHE A 222 -12.12 1.01 11.10
CA PHE A 222 -13.55 1.31 10.90
C PHE A 222 -13.80 2.73 10.38
N VAL A 223 -13.05 3.73 10.86
CA VAL A 223 -13.16 5.11 10.35
C VAL A 223 -12.76 5.18 8.88
N VAL A 224 -11.63 4.57 8.53
CA VAL A 224 -11.14 4.49 7.15
C VAL A 224 -12.14 3.74 6.29
N ALA A 225 -12.69 2.63 6.78
CA ALA A 225 -13.72 1.90 6.05
C ALA A 225 -14.97 2.75 5.81
N ALA A 226 -15.48 3.45 6.83
CA ALA A 226 -16.65 4.31 6.71
C ALA A 226 -16.47 5.50 5.74
N VAL A 227 -15.25 6.00 5.56
CA VAL A 227 -14.95 7.06 4.60
C VAL A 227 -14.84 6.54 3.16
N LEU A 228 -14.30 5.32 2.99
CA LEU A 228 -13.97 4.76 1.69
C LEU A 228 -15.08 3.92 1.07
N THR A 229 -15.95 3.36 1.92
CA THR A 229 -17.12 2.61 1.47
C THR A 229 -18.36 3.46 1.59
N PRO A 230 -19.42 3.15 0.84
CA PRO A 230 -20.74 3.69 1.10
C PRO A 230 -21.15 3.42 2.57
N PRO A 231 -22.15 4.14 3.10
CA PRO A 231 -22.66 3.94 4.45
C PRO A 231 -23.49 2.64 4.56
N ASP A 232 -22.92 1.51 4.16
CA ASP A 232 -23.50 0.17 4.30
C ASP A 232 -22.63 -0.69 5.25
N PRO A 233 -23.22 -1.35 6.27
CA PRO A 233 -22.45 -2.10 7.27
C PRO A 233 -21.65 -3.28 6.70
N MET A 234 -22.11 -3.90 5.62
CA MET A 234 -21.46 -5.10 5.06
C MET A 234 -20.14 -4.76 4.38
N SER A 235 -20.10 -3.73 3.53
CA SER A 235 -18.86 -3.29 2.91
C SER A 235 -17.91 -2.67 3.94
N GLN A 236 -18.43 -1.97 4.95
CA GLN A 236 -17.63 -1.41 6.05
C GLN A 236 -16.93 -2.50 6.87
N ILE A 237 -17.69 -3.47 7.38
CA ILE A 237 -17.15 -4.62 8.13
C ILE A 237 -16.21 -5.43 7.23
N GLY A 238 -16.62 -5.60 5.98
CA GLY A 238 -15.87 -6.32 4.98
C GLY A 238 -14.48 -5.71 4.70
N LEU A 239 -14.32 -4.39 4.74
CA LEU A 239 -13.02 -3.72 4.60
C LEU A 239 -12.27 -3.64 5.94
N ALA A 240 -12.96 -3.42 7.06
CA ALA A 240 -12.35 -3.30 8.37
C ALA A 240 -11.71 -4.61 8.86
N ILE A 241 -12.38 -5.76 8.70
CA ILE A 241 -11.87 -7.06 9.19
C ILE A 241 -10.51 -7.43 8.55
N PRO A 242 -10.35 -7.43 7.21
CA PRO A 242 -9.06 -7.70 6.58
C PRO A 242 -7.99 -6.70 6.98
N THR A 243 -8.35 -5.43 7.17
CA THR A 243 -7.44 -4.38 7.65
C THR A 243 -6.90 -4.71 9.05
N ILE A 244 -7.78 -5.12 9.97
CA ILE A 244 -7.40 -5.54 11.32
C ILE A 244 -6.54 -6.80 11.29
N LEU A 245 -6.88 -7.77 10.43
CA LEU A 245 -6.10 -9.00 10.26
C LEU A 245 -4.69 -8.67 9.75
N LEU A 246 -4.57 -7.78 8.77
CA LEU A 246 -3.26 -7.35 8.26
C LEU A 246 -2.47 -6.56 9.29
N TYR A 247 -3.13 -5.79 10.16
CA TYR A 247 -2.47 -5.18 11.30
C TYR A 247 -1.90 -6.23 12.27
N GLU A 248 -2.59 -7.36 12.47
CA GLU A 248 -2.04 -8.46 13.27
C GLU A 248 -0.84 -9.12 12.61
N VAL A 249 -0.91 -9.36 11.30
CA VAL A 249 0.22 -9.86 10.50
C VAL A 249 1.40 -8.89 10.59
N SER A 250 1.14 -7.59 10.61
CA SER A 250 2.13 -6.52 10.77
C SER A 250 2.84 -6.60 12.13
N ILE A 251 2.10 -6.84 13.21
CA ILE A 251 2.67 -7.06 14.55
C ILE A 251 3.54 -8.31 14.57
N TRP A 252 3.07 -9.40 13.95
CA TRP A 252 3.81 -10.64 13.89
C TRP A 252 5.11 -10.50 13.11
N ALA A 253 5.09 -9.84 11.94
CA ALA A 253 6.28 -9.53 11.16
C ALA A 253 7.27 -8.66 11.96
N ALA A 254 6.80 -7.65 12.67
CA ALA A 254 7.63 -6.82 13.55
C ALA A 254 8.33 -7.66 14.64
N ARG A 255 7.62 -8.61 15.28
CA ARG A 255 8.23 -9.52 16.28
C ARG A 255 9.32 -10.40 15.68
N LEU A 256 9.11 -10.90 14.46
CA LEU A 256 10.12 -11.73 13.79
C LEU A 256 11.40 -10.93 13.52
N ILE A 257 11.27 -9.68 13.08
CA ILE A 257 12.39 -8.78 12.83
C ILE A 257 13.15 -8.46 14.12
N GLU A 258 12.45 -8.10 15.20
CA GLU A 258 13.09 -7.83 16.50
C GLU A 258 13.84 -9.05 17.03
N ARG A 259 13.26 -10.25 16.92
CA ARG A 259 13.91 -11.50 17.33
C ARG A 259 15.17 -11.78 16.52
N ASP A 260 15.15 -11.52 15.22
CA ASP A 260 16.33 -11.69 14.37
C ASP A 260 17.43 -10.69 14.72
N GLN A 261 17.09 -9.42 14.95
CA GLN A 261 18.03 -8.39 15.40
C GLN A 261 18.70 -8.75 16.73
N VAL A 262 17.95 -9.26 17.71
CA VAL A 262 18.51 -9.70 19.00
C VAL A 262 19.46 -10.89 18.80
N LYS A 263 19.09 -11.87 17.95
CA LYS A 263 19.97 -13.00 17.64
C LYS A 263 21.28 -12.55 16.98
N GLN A 264 21.21 -11.62 16.03
CA GLN A 264 22.40 -11.08 15.36
C GLN A 264 23.31 -10.32 16.32
N LYS A 265 22.75 -9.53 17.26
CA LYS A 265 23.52 -8.86 18.32
C LYS A 265 24.24 -9.88 19.22
N LEU A 266 23.52 -10.87 19.73
CA LEU A 266 24.11 -11.93 20.57
C LEU A 266 25.19 -12.75 19.84
N ALA A 267 25.02 -13.00 18.54
CA ALA A 267 26.03 -13.69 17.73
C ALA A 267 27.30 -12.85 17.58
N ARG A 268 27.17 -11.53 17.35
CA ARG A 268 28.31 -10.61 17.30
C ARG A 268 29.01 -10.52 18.64
N GLU A 269 28.28 -10.36 19.74
CA GLU A 269 28.86 -10.33 21.09
C GLU A 269 29.63 -11.62 21.42
N LYS A 270 29.11 -12.79 21.02
CA LYS A 270 29.81 -14.07 21.17
C LYS A 270 31.08 -14.14 20.32
N GLN A 271 31.03 -13.61 19.10
CA GLN A 271 32.19 -13.60 18.21
C GLN A 271 33.27 -12.65 18.73
N GLU A 272 32.90 -11.44 19.14
CA GLU A 272 33.80 -10.47 19.77
C GLU A 272 34.40 -11.02 21.07
N ALA A 273 33.61 -11.71 21.90
CA ALA A 273 34.11 -12.37 23.09
C ALA A 273 35.09 -13.52 22.76
N ALA A 274 34.83 -14.32 21.72
CA ALA A 274 35.72 -15.38 21.27
C ALA A 274 37.04 -14.82 20.71
N GLU A 275 36.98 -13.74 19.92
CA GLU A 275 38.15 -13.05 19.39
C GLU A 275 39.00 -12.45 20.52
N ALA A 276 38.38 -11.79 21.50
CA ALA A 276 39.08 -11.25 22.67
C ALA A 276 39.76 -12.33 23.54
N VAL A 277 39.16 -13.52 23.65
CA VAL A 277 39.77 -14.66 24.36
C VAL A 277 40.95 -15.23 23.56
N ALA A 278 40.82 -15.36 22.24
CA ALA A 278 41.89 -15.83 21.36
C ALA A 278 43.10 -14.88 21.36
N GLU A 279 42.87 -13.56 21.33
CA GLU A 279 43.91 -12.54 21.39
C GLU A 279 44.68 -12.60 22.72
N LYS A 280 43.97 -12.73 23.86
CA LYS A 280 44.60 -12.91 25.18
C LYS A 280 45.43 -14.18 25.27
N ALA A 281 44.97 -15.29 24.68
CA ALA A 281 45.71 -16.56 24.66
C ALA A 281 46.99 -16.47 23.79
N ALA A 282 46.92 -15.75 22.66
CA ALA A 282 48.06 -15.48 21.79
C ALA A 282 49.10 -14.58 22.47
N ASP A 283 48.67 -13.51 23.16
CA ASP A 283 49.58 -12.60 23.88
C ASP A 283 50.29 -13.32 25.05
N ALA A 284 49.56 -14.15 25.80
CA ALA A 284 50.14 -14.98 26.87
C ALA A 284 51.20 -15.95 26.33
N SER A 285 50.94 -16.62 25.21
CA SER A 285 51.91 -17.54 24.58
C SER A 285 53.14 -16.80 24.04
N SER A 286 52.97 -15.57 23.53
CA SER A 286 54.09 -14.75 23.03
C SER A 286 55.01 -14.24 24.13
N LYS A 287 54.46 -13.95 25.33
CA LYS A 287 55.24 -13.57 26.51
C LYS A 287 56.02 -14.75 27.09
N GLN A 288 55.43 -15.95 27.06
CA GLN A 288 56.09 -17.18 27.51
C GLN A 288 57.23 -17.62 26.59
N ALA A 289 57.18 -17.28 25.30
CA ALA A 289 58.25 -17.56 24.34
C ALA A 289 59.41 -16.54 24.35
N ARG A 290 59.25 -15.41 25.06
CA ARG A 290 60.27 -14.35 25.21
C ARG A 290 60.97 -14.35 26.57
N SER A 291 60.53 -15.19 27.51
CA SER A 291 61.20 -15.46 28.80
C SER A 291 62.07 -16.71 28.71
#